data_AF-A0A3C0AM37-F1
#
_entry.id   AF-A0A3C0AM37-F1
#
_cell.length_a   1.000
_cell.length_b   1.000
_cell.length_c   1.000
_cell.angle_alpha   90.00
_cell.angle_beta   90.00
_cell.angle_gamma   90.00
#
_symmetry.space_group_name_H-M   'P 1'
#
loop_
_entity.id
_entity.type
_entity.pdbx_description
1 polymer ?
#
loop_
_entity_poly.entity_id
_entity_poly.type
_entity_poly.pdbx_seq_one_letter_code
_entity_poly.pdbx_strand_id
1 'polypeptide(L)'
;MKSLLLFVAVVVLSVTDCFSEERPQSASERPVIQRDIVGLWLMGQSLCEGAESLPLVTHSDGDWGNLMFQRGVRTWSYGKYCDKPYERPAEQFSFVPLTATVNGGLGETIANGLADHLKSRFTGSQRELKARQKKTPHFLVTYAGQGGRMIDELSSVDQSTDPRTPESRQHGGGYYQTSLDDARRAKAQAVARGETFGIAALIWMQGEGNAGPTGGINPSRWDTEIPRPAGLHWYRDRLVDYRKQWSQDLQKTTGQTDEIPLFTYQTLSTAGEAQLLAADKDPYITMV
;
A
#
# COMPACT_ATOMS: atom_id res chain seq x y z
N MET A 1 89.00 6.39 14.68
CA MET A 1 88.14 6.17 15.86
C MET A 1 86.97 7.13 15.82
N LYS A 2 85.75 6.58 15.71
CA LYS A 2 84.42 7.11 16.11
C LYS A 2 84.04 8.50 15.56
N SER A 3 83.30 8.59 14.45
CA SER A 3 81.82 8.45 14.33
C SER A 3 81.03 9.41 15.22
N LEU A 4 80.43 10.44 14.60
CA LEU A 4 79.18 11.04 15.06
C LEU A 4 78.26 11.19 13.85
N LEU A 5 77.27 10.31 13.76
CA LEU A 5 76.25 10.28 12.72
C LEU A 5 75.23 11.40 12.95
N LEU A 6 74.98 12.16 11.90
CA LEU A 6 73.86 13.09 11.75
C LEU A 6 72.62 12.27 11.34
N PHE A 7 71.61 12.17 12.20
CA PHE A 7 70.31 11.59 11.84
C PHE A 7 69.42 12.69 11.26
N VAL A 8 69.24 12.69 9.95
CA VAL A 8 68.17 13.45 9.27
C VAL A 8 67.03 12.47 9.02
N ALA A 9 65.93 12.63 9.76
CA ALA A 9 64.70 11.89 9.53
C ALA A 9 63.97 12.50 8.33
N VAL A 10 64.00 11.81 7.19
CA VAL A 10 63.13 12.11 6.04
C VAL A 10 61.79 11.43 6.30
N VAL A 11 60.79 12.21 6.67
CA VAL A 11 59.39 11.76 6.73
C VAL A 11 58.85 11.76 5.30
N VAL A 12 58.78 10.57 4.70
CA VAL A 12 58.02 10.34 3.46
C VAL A 12 56.55 10.23 3.86
N LEU A 13 55.78 11.30 3.63
CA LEU A 13 54.32 11.27 3.68
C LEU A 13 53.83 10.49 2.45
N SER A 14 53.58 9.20 2.61
CA SER A 14 52.77 8.43 1.67
C SER A 14 51.33 8.94 1.74
N VAL A 15 50.93 9.70 0.73
CA VAL A 15 49.54 10.01 0.45
C VAL A 15 48.90 8.69 0.00
N THR A 16 48.34 7.94 0.94
CA THR A 16 47.36 6.91 0.59
C THR A 16 46.08 7.64 0.24
N ASP A 17 45.87 7.84 -1.06
CA ASP A 17 44.55 8.06 -1.63
C ASP A 17 43.65 6.90 -1.21
N CYS A 18 42.95 7.06 -0.09
CA CYS A 18 41.77 6.27 0.22
C CYS A 18 40.69 6.68 -0.78
N PHE A 19 40.75 6.13 -1.99
CA PHE A 19 39.56 5.89 -2.79
C PHE A 19 38.69 4.94 -2.00
N SER A 20 37.85 5.51 -1.14
CA SER A 20 36.67 4.81 -0.63
C SER A 20 35.76 4.65 -1.85
N GLU A 21 35.84 3.50 -2.52
CA GLU A 21 34.77 3.06 -3.40
C GLU A 21 33.47 3.22 -2.60
N GLU A 22 32.61 4.15 -3.01
CA GLU A 22 31.23 4.18 -2.55
C GLU A 22 30.65 2.81 -2.90
N ARG A 23 30.59 1.91 -1.91
CA ARG A 23 29.82 0.68 -2.08
C ARG A 23 28.44 1.12 -2.52
N PRO A 24 27.90 0.59 -3.63
CA PRO A 24 26.54 0.89 -4.01
C PRO A 24 25.65 0.53 -2.81
N GLN A 25 25.02 1.55 -2.20
CA GLN A 25 24.07 1.35 -1.13
C GLN A 25 23.09 0.29 -1.58
N SER A 26 22.94 -0.74 -0.75
CA SER A 26 21.95 -1.78 -0.98
C SER A 26 20.62 -1.11 -1.28
N ALA A 27 19.88 -1.61 -2.29
CA ALA A 27 18.56 -1.07 -2.59
C ALA A 27 17.72 -0.93 -1.32
N SER A 28 17.82 -1.88 -0.37
CA SER A 28 17.12 -1.85 0.92
C SER A 28 17.36 -0.62 1.79
N GLU A 29 18.49 0.09 1.65
CA GLU A 29 18.88 1.24 2.50
C GLU A 29 18.39 2.58 1.95
N ARG A 30 17.95 2.64 0.68
CA ARG A 30 17.40 3.86 0.10
C ARG A 30 15.97 4.11 0.59
N PRO A 31 15.63 5.36 0.98
CA PRO A 31 14.25 5.74 1.28
C PRO A 31 13.29 5.26 0.19
N VAL A 32 12.14 4.71 0.58
CA VAL A 32 11.19 4.09 -0.36
C VAL A 32 10.74 5.06 -1.44
N ILE A 33 10.61 6.34 -1.12
CA ILE A 33 10.19 7.37 -2.08
C ILE A 33 11.23 7.66 -3.19
N GLN A 34 12.47 7.18 -3.01
CA GLN A 34 13.55 7.29 -4.00
C GLN A 34 13.67 6.05 -4.89
N ARG A 35 12.77 5.08 -4.76
CA ARG A 35 12.71 3.91 -5.66
C ARG A 35 12.12 4.31 -7.02
N ASP A 36 12.41 3.52 -8.04
CA ASP A 36 11.89 3.76 -9.38
C ASP A 36 10.37 3.57 -9.41
N ILE A 37 9.88 2.51 -8.74
CA ILE A 37 8.46 2.21 -8.56
C ILE A 37 8.10 2.26 -7.07
N VAL A 38 7.06 3.03 -6.75
CA VAL A 38 6.56 3.21 -5.37
C VAL A 38 5.11 2.77 -5.27
N GLY A 39 4.84 1.77 -4.43
CA GLY A 39 3.51 1.24 -4.20
C GLY A 39 2.65 2.11 -3.28
N LEU A 40 1.40 2.32 -3.70
CA LEU A 40 0.28 2.80 -2.88
C LEU A 40 -0.72 1.65 -2.77
N TRP A 41 -0.76 1.00 -1.61
CA TRP A 41 -1.47 -0.27 -1.40
C TRP A 41 -2.83 -0.03 -0.75
N LEU A 42 -3.91 -0.16 -1.51
CA LEU A 42 -5.26 0.15 -1.04
C LEU A 42 -5.98 -1.13 -0.59
N MET A 43 -6.68 -1.02 0.54
CA MET A 43 -7.66 -1.99 1.01
C MET A 43 -8.84 -1.24 1.61
N GLY A 44 -10.05 -1.77 1.43
CA GLY A 44 -11.23 -1.10 1.91
C GLY A 44 -12.53 -1.74 1.44
N GLN A 45 -13.59 -0.93 1.52
CA GLN A 45 -14.94 -1.27 1.09
C GLN A 45 -15.42 -0.38 -0.06
N SER A 46 -16.74 -0.16 -0.16
CA SER A 46 -17.43 0.48 -1.28
C SER A 46 -16.86 1.84 -1.69
N LEU A 47 -16.49 2.70 -0.73
CA LEU A 47 -15.87 3.99 -1.05
C LEU A 47 -14.49 3.83 -1.70
N CYS A 48 -13.71 2.85 -1.26
CA CYS A 48 -12.38 2.59 -1.81
C CYS A 48 -12.44 1.98 -3.21
N GLU A 49 -13.38 1.07 -3.43
CA GLU A 49 -13.57 0.43 -4.74
C GLU A 49 -14.29 1.33 -5.75
N GLY A 50 -14.66 2.57 -5.41
CA GLY A 50 -15.36 3.47 -6.32
C GLY A 50 -16.82 3.12 -6.56
N ALA A 51 -17.51 2.58 -5.55
CA ALA A 51 -18.96 2.49 -5.58
C ALA A 51 -19.55 3.90 -5.71
N GLU A 52 -20.64 4.03 -6.48
CA GLU A 52 -21.33 5.31 -6.74
C GLU A 52 -20.46 6.39 -7.41
N SER A 53 -19.26 6.06 -7.89
CA SER A 53 -18.31 7.01 -8.47
C SER A 53 -18.43 7.09 -10.01
N LEU A 54 -19.67 7.04 -10.51
CA LEU A 54 -20.01 7.17 -11.93
C LEU A 54 -20.73 8.51 -12.18
N PRO A 55 -20.50 9.17 -13.34
CA PRO A 55 -19.56 8.80 -14.40
C PRO A 55 -18.09 9.03 -14.00
N LEU A 56 -17.16 8.44 -14.75
CA LEU A 56 -15.73 8.76 -14.59
C LEU A 56 -15.50 10.24 -14.88
N VAL A 57 -14.66 10.89 -14.07
CA VAL A 57 -14.24 12.28 -14.31
C VAL A 57 -12.80 12.36 -14.82
N THR A 58 -11.99 11.36 -14.53
CA THR A 58 -10.65 11.20 -15.12
C THR A 58 -10.73 10.42 -16.43
N HIS A 59 -10.51 11.11 -17.55
CA HIS A 59 -10.67 10.55 -18.90
C HIS A 59 -9.36 10.12 -19.58
N SER A 60 -8.21 10.36 -18.97
CA SER A 60 -6.89 9.99 -19.48
C SER A 60 -5.95 9.53 -18.36
N ASP A 61 -4.73 9.13 -18.71
CA ASP A 61 -3.65 8.77 -17.78
C ASP A 61 -3.00 9.98 -17.08
N GLY A 62 -3.57 11.18 -17.28
CA GLY A 62 -3.15 12.43 -16.65
C GLY A 62 -1.74 12.91 -17.00
N ASP A 63 -1.03 12.22 -17.89
CA ASP A 63 0.40 12.42 -18.22
C ASP A 63 1.34 12.42 -16.99
N TRP A 64 0.90 11.91 -15.83
CA TRP A 64 1.73 11.91 -14.61
C TRP A 64 2.75 10.78 -14.59
N GLY A 65 2.57 9.76 -15.44
CA GLY A 65 3.41 8.57 -15.50
C GLY A 65 3.16 7.59 -14.35
N ASN A 66 2.03 7.71 -13.65
CA ASN A 66 1.63 6.74 -12.63
C ASN A 66 1.18 5.43 -13.28
N LEU A 67 1.22 4.34 -12.53
CA LEU A 67 1.05 2.99 -13.03
C LEU A 67 -0.08 2.25 -12.30
N MET A 68 -0.67 1.31 -13.02
CA MET A 68 -1.48 0.21 -12.49
C MET A 68 -1.04 -1.11 -13.13
N PHE A 69 -1.56 -2.22 -12.64
CA PHE A 69 -1.45 -3.48 -13.38
C PHE A 69 -2.35 -3.47 -14.62
N GLN A 70 -1.99 -4.23 -15.65
CA GLN A 70 -2.84 -4.45 -16.83
C GLN A 70 -4.25 -4.95 -16.47
N ARG A 71 -4.38 -5.64 -15.33
CA ARG A 71 -5.64 -6.05 -14.70
C ARG A 71 -6.53 -4.88 -14.26
N GLY A 72 -5.96 -3.70 -14.09
CA GLY A 72 -6.56 -2.53 -13.46
C GLY A 72 -6.12 -2.34 -12.01
N VAL A 73 -6.58 -1.24 -11.40
CA VAL A 73 -6.37 -0.95 -9.97
C VAL A 73 -7.04 -2.02 -9.10
N ARG A 74 -8.28 -2.42 -9.42
CA ARG A 74 -9.02 -3.46 -8.70
C ARG A 74 -8.51 -4.83 -9.11
N THR A 75 -7.67 -5.43 -8.27
CA THR A 75 -6.97 -6.69 -8.58
C THR A 75 -7.70 -7.92 -8.07
N TRP A 76 -8.61 -7.78 -7.10
CA TRP A 76 -9.49 -8.87 -6.69
C TRP A 76 -10.69 -9.04 -7.64
N SER A 77 -11.18 -10.27 -7.82
CA SER A 77 -12.38 -10.56 -8.62
C SER A 77 -13.15 -11.71 -8.02
N TYR A 78 -14.47 -11.55 -7.89
CA TYR A 78 -15.36 -12.59 -7.40
C TYR A 78 -15.29 -13.85 -8.27
N GLY A 79 -15.25 -15.02 -7.62
CA GLY A 79 -15.26 -16.34 -8.26
C GLY A 79 -14.01 -16.69 -9.08
N LYS A 80 -12.96 -15.86 -9.04
CA LYS A 80 -11.74 -16.08 -9.83
C LYS A 80 -10.51 -15.94 -8.94
N TYR A 81 -9.88 -17.08 -8.64
CA TYR A 81 -8.62 -17.15 -7.88
C TYR A 81 -8.71 -16.51 -6.49
N CYS A 82 -9.90 -16.49 -5.87
CA CYS A 82 -10.07 -15.86 -4.57
C CYS A 82 -9.27 -16.59 -3.48
N ASP A 83 -9.35 -17.92 -3.45
CA ASP A 83 -8.61 -18.81 -2.54
C ASP A 83 -7.15 -19.03 -2.98
N LYS A 84 -6.84 -18.78 -4.26
CA LYS A 84 -5.50 -18.98 -4.84
C LYS A 84 -5.03 -17.79 -5.66
N PRO A 85 -4.82 -16.59 -5.07
CA PRO A 85 -4.43 -15.41 -5.83
C PRO A 85 -3.12 -15.58 -6.62
N TYR A 86 -2.22 -16.44 -6.14
CA TYR A 86 -0.96 -16.76 -6.80
C TYR A 86 -1.11 -17.49 -8.14
N GLU A 87 -2.27 -18.10 -8.42
CA GLU A 87 -2.57 -18.75 -9.71
C GLU A 87 -3.08 -17.78 -10.78
N ARG A 88 -3.28 -16.50 -10.43
CA ARG A 88 -3.67 -15.46 -11.41
C ARG A 88 -2.64 -15.40 -12.55
N PRO A 89 -3.08 -15.29 -13.82
CA PRO A 89 -2.16 -15.28 -14.97
C PRO A 89 -1.17 -14.12 -14.93
N ALA A 90 0.10 -14.37 -15.26
CA ALA A 90 1.19 -13.41 -15.09
C ALA A 90 1.06 -12.18 -16.01
N GLU A 91 0.49 -12.36 -17.20
CA GLU A 91 0.23 -11.32 -18.19
C GLU A 91 -0.70 -10.22 -17.69
N GLN A 92 -1.50 -10.50 -16.65
CA GLN A 92 -2.39 -9.51 -16.04
C GLN A 92 -1.64 -8.48 -15.18
N PHE A 93 -0.37 -8.71 -14.90
CA PHE A 93 0.42 -7.91 -13.97
C PHE A 93 1.53 -7.11 -14.63
N SER A 94 1.58 -7.00 -15.97
CA SER A 94 2.44 -5.98 -16.59
C SER A 94 2.01 -4.58 -16.13
N PHE A 95 2.97 -3.67 -16.00
CA PHE A 95 2.68 -2.28 -15.65
C PHE A 95 2.17 -1.52 -16.87
N VAL A 96 1.07 -0.79 -16.68
CA VAL A 96 0.46 0.09 -17.68
C VAL A 96 0.14 1.45 -17.05
N PRO A 97 -0.05 2.51 -17.85
CA PRO A 97 -0.44 3.82 -17.31
C PRO A 97 -1.71 3.73 -16.45
N LEU A 98 -1.70 4.43 -15.32
CA LEU A 98 -2.84 4.52 -14.41
C LEU A 98 -3.99 5.27 -15.07
N THR A 99 -5.10 4.58 -15.32
CA THR A 99 -6.32 5.18 -15.86
C THR A 99 -7.53 4.79 -15.02
N ALA A 100 -8.46 5.71 -14.87
CA ALA A 100 -9.74 5.41 -14.25
C ALA A 100 -10.53 4.47 -15.18
N THR A 101 -11.16 3.44 -14.59
CA THR A 101 -11.89 2.42 -15.35
C THR A 101 -13.23 2.12 -14.69
N VAL A 102 -14.25 1.95 -15.53
CA VAL A 102 -15.55 1.40 -15.12
C VAL A 102 -15.41 -0.12 -14.99
N ASN A 103 -15.96 -0.69 -13.91
CA ASN A 103 -16.07 -2.13 -13.74
C ASN A 103 -17.48 -2.48 -13.26
N GLY A 104 -18.35 -2.89 -14.19
CA GLY A 104 -19.77 -3.06 -13.91
C GLY A 104 -20.39 -1.75 -13.44
N GLY A 105 -20.99 -1.76 -12.24
CA GLY A 105 -21.54 -0.56 -11.60
C GLY A 105 -20.52 0.28 -10.81
N LEU A 106 -19.26 -0.11 -10.77
CA LEU A 106 -18.19 0.60 -10.07
C LEU A 106 -17.52 1.62 -10.99
N GLY A 107 -17.28 2.82 -10.48
CA GLY A 107 -16.73 3.95 -11.22
C GLY A 107 -15.26 4.23 -10.94
N GLU A 108 -14.90 5.48 -10.66
CA GLU A 108 -13.51 5.85 -10.37
C GLU A 108 -13.11 5.49 -8.92
N THR A 109 -11.89 5.01 -8.71
CA THR A 109 -11.32 4.88 -7.36
C THR A 109 -10.53 6.14 -7.00
N ILE A 110 -10.13 6.31 -5.74
CA ILE A 110 -9.24 7.41 -5.34
C ILE A 110 -7.82 7.34 -5.97
N ALA A 111 -7.48 6.27 -6.69
CA ALA A 111 -6.12 6.00 -7.17
C ALA A 111 -5.53 7.15 -8.00
N ASN A 112 -6.26 7.66 -9.00
CA ASN A 112 -5.79 8.76 -9.86
C ASN A 112 -5.57 10.02 -9.03
N GLY A 113 -6.58 10.48 -8.30
CA GLY A 113 -6.47 11.67 -7.45
C GLY A 113 -5.33 11.58 -6.44
N LEU A 114 -5.16 10.42 -5.79
CA LEU A 114 -4.09 10.19 -4.82
C LEU A 114 -2.70 10.23 -5.48
N ALA A 115 -2.48 9.44 -6.53
CA ALA A 115 -1.17 9.31 -7.17
C ALA A 115 -0.76 10.59 -7.90
N ASP A 116 -1.69 11.26 -8.57
CA ASP A 116 -1.43 12.47 -9.35
C ASP A 116 -1.15 13.66 -8.42
N HIS A 117 -1.94 13.82 -7.35
CA HIS A 117 -1.70 14.84 -6.34
C HIS A 117 -0.35 14.62 -5.67
N LEU A 118 -0.02 13.38 -5.28
CA LEU A 118 1.27 13.06 -4.68
C LEU A 118 2.42 13.37 -5.64
N LYS A 119 2.31 12.97 -6.91
CA LYS A 119 3.31 13.26 -7.96
C LYS A 119 3.53 14.77 -8.14
N SER A 120 2.47 15.58 -8.07
CA SER A 120 2.58 17.06 -8.17
C SER A 120 3.49 17.66 -7.10
N ARG A 121 3.61 17.03 -5.91
CA ARG A 121 4.50 17.49 -4.85
C ARG A 121 5.98 17.28 -5.16
N PHE A 122 6.33 16.32 -6.03
CA PHE A 122 7.72 16.04 -6.43
C PHE A 122 8.17 16.84 -7.66
N THR A 123 7.25 17.14 -8.55
CA THR A 123 7.57 17.75 -9.85
C THR A 123 7.28 19.24 -9.91
N GLY A 124 6.55 19.79 -8.94
CA GLY A 124 6.04 21.17 -9.00
C GLY A 124 4.82 21.24 -9.91
N SER A 125 4.93 21.93 -11.05
CA SER A 125 3.82 22.05 -12.02
C SER A 125 3.89 20.98 -13.14
N GLN A 126 2.76 20.66 -13.78
CA GLN A 126 2.72 19.75 -14.95
C GLN A 126 3.68 20.16 -16.09
N ARG A 127 4.04 21.43 -16.19
CA ARG A 127 4.95 21.94 -17.24
C ARG A 127 6.39 21.47 -17.04
N GLU A 128 6.79 21.19 -15.80
CA GLU A 128 8.12 20.66 -15.45
C GLU A 128 8.17 19.13 -15.53
N LEU A 129 7.03 18.48 -15.74
CA LEU A 129 6.86 17.03 -15.62
C LEU A 129 7.59 16.25 -16.72
N LYS A 130 7.48 16.66 -17.98
CA LYS A 130 8.13 15.95 -19.10
C LYS A 130 9.66 15.93 -18.98
N ALA A 131 10.25 16.94 -18.34
CA ALA A 131 11.68 17.01 -18.08
C ALA A 131 12.10 16.22 -16.81
N ARG A 132 11.21 16.07 -15.83
CA ARG A 132 11.48 15.44 -14.52
C ARG A 132 10.84 14.07 -14.31
N GLN A 133 10.05 13.56 -15.25
CA GLN A 133 9.46 12.22 -15.19
C GLN A 133 10.53 11.16 -14.99
N LYS A 134 11.69 11.30 -15.65
CA LYS A 134 12.85 10.41 -15.46
C LYS A 134 13.52 10.48 -14.08
N LYS A 135 13.17 11.45 -13.23
CA LYS A 135 13.80 11.69 -11.92
C LYS A 135 12.85 11.51 -10.74
N THR A 136 11.59 11.12 -10.98
CA THR A 136 10.58 11.00 -9.92
C THR A 136 9.94 9.61 -9.95
N PRO A 137 9.62 9.01 -8.79
CA PRO A 137 9.10 7.65 -8.71
C PRO A 137 7.80 7.49 -9.48
N HIS A 138 7.62 6.37 -10.17
CA HIS A 138 6.31 5.98 -10.71
C HIS A 138 5.46 5.39 -9.57
N PHE A 139 4.30 5.98 -9.30
CA PHE A 139 3.40 5.43 -8.30
C PHE A 139 2.57 4.29 -8.89
N LEU A 140 2.71 3.08 -8.33
CA LEU A 140 1.90 1.92 -8.65
C LEU A 140 0.75 1.83 -7.65
N VAL A 141 -0.49 1.86 -8.14
CA VAL A 141 -1.69 1.75 -7.28
C VAL A 141 -2.40 0.43 -7.50
N THR A 142 -2.78 -0.23 -6.41
CA THR A 142 -3.56 -1.47 -6.43
C THR A 142 -4.58 -1.49 -5.30
N TYR A 143 -5.69 -2.18 -5.52
CA TYR A 143 -6.81 -2.33 -4.60
C TYR A 143 -7.31 -3.77 -4.59
N ALA A 144 -7.26 -4.42 -3.43
CA ALA A 144 -7.67 -5.81 -3.26
C ALA A 144 -8.97 -5.99 -2.45
N GLY A 145 -9.60 -4.90 -1.98
CA GLY A 145 -10.80 -4.96 -1.14
C GLY A 145 -12.10 -5.19 -1.90
N GLN A 146 -13.21 -5.16 -1.17
CA GLN A 146 -14.56 -5.20 -1.73
C GLN A 146 -15.58 -4.50 -0.84
N GLY A 147 -16.61 -3.93 -1.47
CA GLY A 147 -17.80 -3.39 -0.83
C GLY A 147 -18.45 -4.28 0.24
N GLY A 148 -18.92 -3.61 1.29
CA GLY A 148 -19.64 -4.24 2.40
C GLY A 148 -18.83 -5.23 3.23
N ARG A 149 -17.49 -5.24 3.12
CA ARG A 149 -16.61 -6.08 3.95
C ARG A 149 -16.29 -5.41 5.30
N MET A 150 -16.29 -6.24 6.35
CA MET A 150 -15.77 -5.93 7.68
C MET A 150 -14.25 -6.10 7.72
N ILE A 151 -13.60 -5.49 8.72
CA ILE A 151 -12.14 -5.55 8.86
C ILE A 151 -11.61 -6.99 8.87
N ASP A 152 -12.28 -7.92 9.55
CA ASP A 152 -11.84 -9.31 9.63
C ASP A 152 -12.03 -10.10 8.34
N GLU A 153 -12.94 -9.67 7.48
CA GLU A 153 -13.10 -10.21 6.12
C GLU A 153 -11.98 -9.74 5.19
N LEU A 154 -11.41 -8.55 5.41
CA LEU A 154 -10.28 -8.01 4.63
C LEU A 154 -8.91 -8.34 5.22
N SER A 155 -8.89 -8.97 6.39
CA SER A 155 -7.68 -9.33 7.13
C SER A 155 -7.20 -10.75 6.83
N SER A 156 -6.05 -11.12 7.41
CA SER A 156 -5.54 -12.50 7.39
C SER A 156 -6.49 -13.54 8.01
N VAL A 157 -7.47 -13.11 8.82
CA VAL A 157 -8.48 -13.99 9.43
C VAL A 157 -9.48 -14.48 8.38
N ASP A 158 -9.76 -13.65 7.37
CA ASP A 158 -10.66 -13.92 6.25
C ASP A 158 -12.02 -14.53 6.65
N GLN A 159 -12.77 -13.79 7.48
CA GLN A 159 -14.12 -14.20 7.88
C GLN A 159 -15.13 -14.24 6.71
N SER A 160 -14.75 -13.83 5.50
CA SER A 160 -15.67 -13.78 4.37
C SER A 160 -16.14 -15.17 3.89
N THR A 161 -15.41 -16.21 4.30
CA THR A 161 -15.68 -17.64 4.02
C THR A 161 -16.23 -18.39 5.23
N ASP A 162 -16.62 -17.68 6.30
CA ASP A 162 -17.14 -18.30 7.52
C ASP A 162 -18.35 -19.21 7.21
N PRO A 163 -18.37 -20.48 7.70
CA PRO A 163 -19.38 -21.48 7.36
C PRO A 163 -20.80 -21.12 7.85
N ARG A 164 -20.94 -20.16 8.78
CA ARG A 164 -22.25 -19.64 9.19
C ARG A 164 -22.87 -18.73 8.14
N THR A 165 -22.10 -18.26 7.17
CA THR A 165 -22.62 -17.48 6.04
C THR A 165 -23.42 -18.39 5.12
N PRO A 166 -24.71 -18.07 4.82
CA PRO A 166 -25.47 -18.82 3.84
C PRO A 166 -24.74 -18.87 2.50
N GLU A 167 -24.77 -20.00 1.80
CA GLU A 167 -24.07 -20.19 0.52
C GLU A 167 -24.41 -19.10 -0.51
N SER A 168 -25.67 -18.65 -0.57
CA SER A 168 -26.12 -17.55 -1.43
C SER A 168 -25.52 -16.18 -1.11
N ARG A 169 -24.88 -16.05 0.06
CA ARG A 169 -24.20 -14.86 0.56
C ARG A 169 -22.73 -15.13 0.88
N GLN A 170 -22.18 -16.30 0.55
CA GLN A 170 -20.76 -16.56 0.71
C GLN A 170 -19.98 -15.72 -0.29
N HIS A 171 -18.87 -15.16 0.17
CA HIS A 171 -18.00 -14.33 -0.65
C HIS A 171 -16.72 -15.10 -0.96
N GLY A 172 -16.03 -14.72 -2.03
CA GLY A 172 -14.86 -15.48 -2.49
C GLY A 172 -13.67 -15.44 -1.51
N GLY A 173 -13.61 -14.44 -0.63
CA GLY A 173 -12.49 -14.24 0.29
C GLY A 173 -11.15 -13.99 -0.38
N GLY A 174 -10.09 -14.17 0.39
CA GLY A 174 -8.71 -14.02 -0.05
C GLY A 174 -8.33 -12.61 -0.46
N TYR A 175 -9.01 -11.57 0.02
CA TYR A 175 -8.66 -10.17 -0.21
C TYR A 175 -7.26 -9.85 0.31
N TYR A 176 -6.95 -10.27 1.55
CA TYR A 176 -5.63 -10.10 2.15
C TYR A 176 -4.54 -10.81 1.33
N GLN A 177 -4.77 -12.07 0.96
CA GLN A 177 -3.82 -12.85 0.15
C GLN A 177 -3.64 -12.26 -1.25
N THR A 178 -4.69 -11.66 -1.80
CA THR A 178 -4.63 -10.95 -3.08
C THR A 178 -3.71 -9.74 -2.97
N SER A 179 -3.84 -8.94 -1.91
CA SER A 179 -2.95 -7.80 -1.66
C SER A 179 -1.47 -8.19 -1.52
N LEU A 180 -1.20 -9.33 -0.85
CA LEU A 180 0.16 -9.85 -0.73
C LEU A 180 0.71 -10.37 -2.07
N ASP A 181 -0.10 -11.10 -2.84
CA ASP A 181 0.31 -11.56 -4.17
C ASP A 181 0.53 -10.39 -5.13
N ASP A 182 -0.28 -9.32 -5.05
CA ASP A 182 -0.06 -8.10 -5.81
C ASP A 182 1.34 -7.51 -5.53
N ALA A 183 1.80 -7.52 -4.27
CA ALA A 183 3.13 -7.02 -3.92
C ALA A 183 4.24 -7.89 -4.50
N ARG A 184 4.03 -9.22 -4.50
CA ARG A 184 4.94 -10.18 -5.13
C ARG A 184 5.03 -9.95 -6.63
N ARG A 185 3.88 -9.71 -7.30
CA ARG A 185 3.80 -9.44 -8.74
C ARG A 185 4.47 -8.12 -9.10
N ALA A 186 4.23 -7.06 -8.32
CA ALA A 186 4.88 -5.77 -8.50
C ALA A 186 6.41 -5.88 -8.39
N LYS A 187 6.90 -6.56 -7.35
CA LYS A 187 8.33 -6.79 -7.18
C LYS A 187 8.94 -7.55 -8.36
N ALA A 188 8.30 -8.64 -8.79
CA ALA A 188 8.78 -9.43 -9.92
C ALA A 188 8.85 -8.61 -11.22
N GLN A 189 7.86 -7.76 -11.47
CA GLN A 189 7.82 -6.89 -12.65
C GLN A 189 8.86 -5.78 -12.60
N ALA A 190 9.05 -5.13 -11.45
CA ALA A 190 10.11 -4.14 -11.29
C ALA A 190 11.49 -4.77 -11.52
N VAL A 191 11.76 -5.96 -10.95
CA VAL A 191 13.00 -6.71 -11.18
C VAL A 191 13.19 -7.04 -12.67
N ALA A 192 12.15 -7.50 -13.36
CA ALA A 192 12.21 -7.79 -14.79
C ALA A 192 12.51 -6.55 -15.65
N ARG A 193 12.15 -5.35 -15.18
CA ARG A 193 12.44 -4.06 -15.82
C ARG A 193 13.78 -3.46 -15.40
N GLY A 194 14.51 -4.10 -14.49
CA GLY A 194 15.73 -3.53 -13.90
C GLY A 194 15.49 -2.33 -12.97
N GLU A 195 14.27 -2.21 -12.46
CA GLU A 195 13.80 -1.12 -11.61
C GLU A 195 13.73 -1.57 -10.13
N THR A 196 13.89 -0.61 -9.23
CA THR A 196 13.69 -0.83 -7.79
C THR A 196 12.25 -0.62 -7.37
N PHE A 197 11.76 -1.41 -6.41
CA PHE A 197 10.38 -1.35 -5.89
C PHE A 197 10.35 -1.28 -4.36
N GLY A 198 9.39 -0.53 -3.83
CA GLY A 198 8.96 -0.55 -2.44
C GLY A 198 7.56 0.04 -2.28
N ILE A 199 6.90 -0.19 -1.16
CA ILE A 199 5.56 0.31 -0.83
C ILE A 199 5.71 1.42 0.20
N ALA A 200 5.24 2.62 -0.15
CA ALA A 200 5.38 3.80 0.70
C ALA A 200 4.18 4.01 1.62
N ALA A 201 3.00 3.51 1.24
CA ALA A 201 1.77 3.75 1.98
C ALA A 201 0.80 2.59 1.86
N LEU A 202 0.18 2.25 2.98
CA LEU A 202 -1.07 1.51 3.05
C LEU A 202 -2.21 2.52 3.10
N ILE A 203 -3.29 2.27 2.36
CA ILE A 203 -4.46 3.14 2.32
C ILE A 203 -5.66 2.32 2.76
N TRP A 204 -6.30 2.75 3.85
CA TRP A 204 -7.42 2.05 4.46
C TRP A 204 -8.70 2.86 4.36
N MET A 205 -9.65 2.32 3.60
CA MET A 205 -10.98 2.90 3.47
C MET A 205 -12.07 1.89 3.79
N GLN A 206 -12.18 1.54 5.08
CA GLN A 206 -13.26 0.71 5.64
C GLN A 206 -13.64 1.18 7.04
N GLY A 207 -14.89 0.92 7.43
CA GLY A 207 -15.35 1.02 8.81
C GLY A 207 -16.86 0.89 8.96
N GLU A 208 -17.62 1.33 7.96
CA GLU A 208 -19.08 1.27 7.97
C GLU A 208 -19.58 -0.17 7.99
N GLY A 209 -18.85 -1.12 7.39
CA GLY A 209 -19.17 -2.53 7.49
C GLY A 209 -19.21 -3.06 8.93
N ASN A 210 -18.44 -2.46 9.84
CA ASN A 210 -18.41 -2.82 11.26
C ASN A 210 -19.35 -1.97 12.13
N ALA A 211 -20.04 -0.98 11.57
CA ALA A 211 -20.95 -0.14 12.33
C ALA A 211 -22.18 -0.94 12.80
N GLY A 212 -22.45 -0.91 14.10
CA GLY A 212 -23.60 -1.57 14.69
C GLY A 212 -24.88 -0.72 14.60
N PRO A 213 -26.07 -1.36 14.59
CA PRO A 213 -27.35 -0.66 14.43
C PRO A 213 -27.70 0.24 15.63
N THR A 214 -27.11 0.02 16.81
CA THR A 214 -27.33 0.87 18.00
C THR A 214 -26.20 1.88 18.23
N GLY A 215 -25.29 2.04 17.26
CA GLY A 215 -24.16 2.95 17.33
C GLY A 215 -22.92 2.37 18.02
N GLY A 216 -22.91 1.07 18.32
CA GLY A 216 -21.74 0.29 18.71
C GLY A 216 -20.96 -0.25 17.52
N ILE A 217 -20.22 -1.34 17.73
CA ILE A 217 -19.41 -2.02 16.71
C ILE A 217 -19.78 -3.49 16.65
N ASN A 218 -20.04 -4.00 15.45
CA ASN A 218 -20.14 -5.42 15.17
C ASN A 218 -18.75 -5.97 14.81
N PRO A 219 -18.15 -6.86 15.63
CA PRO A 219 -16.86 -7.47 15.33
C PRO A 219 -16.88 -8.28 14.03
N SER A 220 -18.00 -8.97 13.81
CA SER A 220 -18.26 -9.83 12.66
C SER A 220 -19.74 -9.77 12.28
N ARG A 221 -20.13 -10.54 11.26
CA ARG A 221 -21.52 -10.64 10.79
C ARG A 221 -22.45 -11.37 11.76
N TRP A 222 -21.90 -12.12 12.70
CA TRP A 222 -22.66 -13.03 13.58
C TRP A 222 -22.51 -12.72 15.06
N ASP A 223 -21.52 -11.92 15.41
CA ASP A 223 -21.28 -11.55 16.80
C ASP A 223 -22.26 -10.47 17.26
N THR A 224 -22.48 -10.43 18.57
CA THR A 224 -23.27 -9.39 19.19
C THR A 224 -22.56 -8.04 19.09
N GLU A 225 -23.33 -7.00 18.81
CA GLU A 225 -22.85 -5.63 18.82
C GLU A 225 -22.19 -5.30 20.17
N ILE A 226 -20.95 -4.84 20.13
CA ILE A 226 -20.23 -4.33 21.29
C ILE A 226 -20.70 -2.89 21.54
N PRO A 227 -21.15 -2.54 22.76
CA PRO A 227 -21.54 -1.18 23.09
C PRO A 227 -20.42 -0.17 22.80
N ARG A 228 -20.81 1.02 22.34
CA ARG A 228 -19.92 2.03 21.77
C ARG A 228 -18.58 2.23 22.51
N PRO A 229 -18.50 2.46 23.83
CA PRO A 229 -17.22 2.68 24.49
C PRO A 229 -16.23 1.50 24.31
N ALA A 230 -16.71 0.27 24.47
CA ALA A 230 -15.89 -0.92 24.27
C ALA A 230 -15.66 -1.22 22.78
N GLY A 231 -16.66 -0.95 21.93
CA GLY A 231 -16.58 -1.15 20.48
C GLY A 231 -15.52 -0.25 19.84
N LEU A 232 -15.42 1.01 20.27
CA LEU A 232 -14.38 1.95 19.83
C LEU A 232 -12.98 1.40 20.11
N HIS A 233 -12.74 0.90 21.32
CA HIS A 233 -11.46 0.30 21.68
C HIS A 233 -11.19 -0.99 20.91
N TRP A 234 -12.21 -1.82 20.70
CA TRP A 234 -12.09 -3.03 19.90
C TRP A 234 -11.65 -2.71 18.47
N TYR A 235 -12.34 -1.80 17.78
CA TYR A 235 -12.00 -1.48 16.38
C TYR A 235 -10.65 -0.78 16.28
N ARG A 236 -10.33 0.13 17.22
CA ARG A 236 -9.00 0.76 17.34
C ARG A 236 -7.89 -0.28 17.38
N ASP A 237 -7.98 -1.20 18.35
CA ASP A 237 -6.94 -2.20 18.58
C ASP A 237 -6.85 -3.14 17.38
N ARG A 238 -8.00 -3.50 16.81
CA ARG A 238 -8.04 -4.35 15.63
C ARG A 238 -7.40 -3.70 14.40
N LEU A 239 -7.62 -2.41 14.17
CA LEU A 239 -6.99 -1.66 13.08
C LEU A 239 -5.47 -1.54 13.26
N VAL A 240 -5.02 -1.29 14.49
CA VAL A 240 -3.57 -1.27 14.83
C VAL A 240 -2.93 -2.62 14.55
N ASP A 241 -3.54 -3.71 15.00
CA ASP A 241 -3.02 -5.06 14.79
C ASP A 241 -3.03 -5.44 13.31
N TYR A 242 -4.12 -5.13 12.60
CA TYR A 242 -4.23 -5.37 11.17
C TYR A 242 -3.15 -4.64 10.38
N ARG A 243 -2.94 -3.35 10.66
CA ARG A 243 -1.88 -2.55 10.02
C ARG A 243 -0.51 -3.19 10.23
N LYS A 244 -0.16 -3.53 11.48
CA LYS A 244 1.13 -4.14 11.83
C LYS A 244 1.36 -5.40 11.02
N GLN A 245 0.36 -6.29 11.01
CA GLN A 245 0.44 -7.54 10.28
C GLN A 245 0.60 -7.30 8.77
N TRP A 246 -0.22 -6.44 8.19
CA TRP A 246 -0.19 -6.15 6.75
C TRP A 246 1.14 -5.52 6.32
N SER A 247 1.64 -4.54 7.08
CA SER A 247 2.97 -3.96 6.88
C SER A 247 4.05 -5.04 6.94
N GLN A 248 4.08 -5.86 7.99
CA GLN A 248 5.11 -6.88 8.19
C GLN A 248 5.12 -7.93 7.06
N ASP A 249 3.96 -8.37 6.61
CA ASP A 249 3.86 -9.36 5.54
C ASP A 249 4.26 -8.76 4.17
N LEU A 250 3.93 -7.49 3.92
CA LEU A 250 4.40 -6.78 2.74
C LEU A 250 5.92 -6.54 2.77
N GLN A 251 6.48 -6.19 3.93
CA GLN A 251 7.93 -6.02 4.13
C GLN A 251 8.71 -7.31 3.84
N LYS A 252 8.20 -8.48 4.24
CA LYS A 252 8.80 -9.78 3.86
C LYS A 252 8.89 -9.94 2.34
N THR A 253 7.89 -9.45 1.62
CA THR A 253 7.86 -9.50 0.15
C THR A 253 8.80 -8.47 -0.46
N THR A 254 8.74 -7.21 -0.03
CA THR A 254 9.50 -6.11 -0.64
C THR A 254 10.97 -6.07 -0.21
N GLY A 255 11.28 -6.59 0.98
CA GLY A 255 12.59 -6.47 1.63
C GLY A 255 12.81 -5.13 2.34
N GLN A 256 11.74 -4.36 2.59
CA GLN A 256 11.80 -3.12 3.37
C GLN A 256 11.99 -3.42 4.86
N THR A 257 12.77 -2.58 5.55
CA THR A 257 13.01 -2.68 6.99
C THR A 257 12.04 -1.82 7.81
N ASP A 258 11.65 -0.66 7.28
CA ASP A 258 10.80 0.30 7.99
C ASP A 258 9.33 -0.04 7.81
N GLU A 259 8.56 0.04 8.91
CA GLU A 259 7.11 -0.18 8.87
C GLU A 259 6.44 0.75 7.85
N ILE A 260 5.49 0.21 7.10
CA ILE A 260 4.75 0.95 6.09
C ILE A 260 3.62 1.72 6.79
N PRO A 261 3.58 3.06 6.70
CA PRO A 261 2.52 3.84 7.32
C PRO A 261 1.18 3.59 6.64
N LEU A 262 0.11 3.65 7.43
CA LEU A 262 -1.27 3.53 6.99
C LEU A 262 -1.99 4.87 7.09
N PHE A 263 -2.62 5.26 5.99
CA PHE A 263 -3.48 6.43 5.91
C PHE A 263 -4.93 5.96 5.86
N THR A 264 -5.75 6.43 6.78
CA THR A 264 -7.15 6.05 6.87
C THR A 264 -8.05 7.26 6.75
N TYR A 265 -9.15 7.15 6.00
CA TYR A 265 -10.20 8.16 6.03
C TYR A 265 -11.07 8.02 7.27
N GLN A 266 -11.61 9.13 7.77
CA GLN A 266 -12.64 9.08 8.80
C GLN A 266 -13.98 8.63 8.21
N THR A 267 -14.45 7.43 8.57
CA THR A 267 -15.80 6.98 8.18
C THR A 267 -16.87 7.82 8.87
N LEU A 268 -18.05 7.97 8.28
CA LEU A 268 -19.20 8.65 8.90
C LEU A 268 -19.91 7.78 9.96
N SER A 269 -19.28 6.70 10.42
CA SER A 269 -19.84 5.74 11.36
C SER A 269 -19.08 5.75 12.69
N THR A 270 -19.53 4.94 13.67
CA THR A 270 -18.81 4.75 14.94
C THR A 270 -17.35 4.30 14.74
N ALA A 271 -17.04 3.62 13.63
CA ALA A 271 -15.67 3.26 13.28
C ALA A 271 -14.78 4.49 13.00
N GLY A 272 -15.35 5.63 12.59
CA GLY A 272 -14.68 6.91 12.38
C GLY A 272 -13.96 7.42 13.63
N GLU A 273 -14.64 7.35 14.77
CA GLU A 273 -14.04 7.70 16.06
C GLU A 273 -12.95 6.70 16.46
N ALA A 274 -13.15 5.41 16.20
CA ALA A 274 -12.15 4.40 16.49
C ALA A 274 -10.87 4.55 15.64
N GLN A 275 -11.01 5.02 14.39
CA GLN A 275 -9.89 5.36 13.51
C GLN A 275 -9.06 6.52 14.07
N LEU A 276 -9.71 7.56 14.61
CA LEU A 276 -9.02 8.65 15.31
C LEU A 276 -8.24 8.10 16.52
N LEU A 277 -8.89 7.28 17.34
CA LEU A 277 -8.23 6.65 18.49
C LEU A 277 -7.06 5.74 18.07
N ALA A 278 -7.09 5.17 16.86
CA ALA A 278 -6.01 4.34 16.33
C ALA A 278 -4.83 5.20 15.88
N ALA A 279 -5.10 6.33 15.23
CA ALA A 279 -4.09 7.33 14.87
C ALA A 279 -3.40 7.92 16.11
N ASP A 280 -4.14 8.17 17.20
CA ASP A 280 -3.56 8.63 18.47
C ASP A 280 -2.70 7.55 19.15
N LYS A 281 -3.02 6.27 18.94
CA LYS A 281 -2.34 5.14 19.60
C LYS A 281 -1.12 4.63 18.84
N ASP A 282 -1.14 4.67 17.51
CA ASP A 282 -0.09 4.13 16.65
C ASP A 282 0.45 5.22 15.72
N PRO A 283 1.73 5.63 15.86
CA PRO A 283 2.31 6.72 15.06
C PRO A 283 2.42 6.38 13.56
N TYR A 284 2.24 5.11 13.18
CA TYR A 284 2.17 4.69 11.78
C TYR A 284 0.75 4.73 11.21
N ILE A 285 -0.24 5.20 11.96
CA ILE A 285 -1.60 5.46 11.46
C ILE A 285 -1.82 6.97 11.40
N THR A 286 -2.12 7.48 10.20
CA THR A 286 -2.56 8.86 10.01
C THR A 286 -4.02 8.86 9.56
N MET A 287 -4.87 9.63 10.24
CA MET A 287 -6.22 9.89 9.75
C MET A 287 -6.20 11.08 8.78
N VAL A 288 -6.89 10.95 7.66
CA VAL A 288 -6.96 11.91 6.54
C VAL A 288 -8.39 12.39 6.34
#